data_AF-A0AAD5U1M5-F1
#
_entry.id   AF-A0AAD5U1M5-F1
#
_cell.length_a   1.000
_cell.length_b   1.000
_cell.length_c   1.000
_cell.angle_alpha   90.00
_cell.angle_beta   90.00
_cell.angle_gamma   90.00
#
_symmetry.space_group_name_H-M   'P 1'
#
loop_
_entity.id
_entity.type
_entity.pdbx_description
1 polymer ?
#
loop_
_entity_poly.entity_id
_entity_poly.type
_entity_poly.pdbx_seq_one_letter_code
_entity_poly.pdbx_strand_id
1 'polypeptide(L)'
;MYFEKTWTLLDFLTNCPVSASQPSNVCLKSKFYSENDDPKYIYFLKTTIVGINDTSKFEFPNLSLDVHYKQKEIVDKVIGILQNERVDNYVHNMLGVENVAPSSIVNLVKSKLWELLLSRIGQAAMIFLLTKVYLFIAVENGCFLQVTGTALYELKDGEAKEASVGNMETDILNKPPAEILSFVFSSSVEKKKKLRAKWRFKKSLKLINDIVSLKKKCHFRAILDFHCPKLYTHVEEQSEMLKFQTPYHQVWMFLKSVLDHLVPKEFWGSKENKMLVLESVKKFIKMTKFESISINQLLCGIKISNCSWVFPSKKNHISTSNFEKGREMMGSFLFFLFDSIILPLIKGHFYVTESSSHKHRLFYFRNDVWELLLQPTVEKLTRFNLKLIGKKNNFTNVPEVEPSNIRFLPKEKGFRPIINLGRKVVDNRNNNEFLMGASCLGLTDIYKKFQEFKAKRNSLQKFDEKFYFVKIDVKQAFDSINQNLLLKIVYDIIKEEEYVIQRYAMLYKNGERVHRNFMKKALPTIEQKPFSIMAKQLAQKLKNAILIDQIFYKYEKSGNIKEILSSHIERNLVKVHHF
;
A
#
# COMPACT_ATOMS: atom_id res chain seq x y z
N MET A 1 -10.34 -14.21 -12.96
CA MET A 1 -10.20 -12.78 -12.63
C MET A 1 -9.21 -12.10 -13.56
N TYR A 2 -7.99 -12.63 -13.74
CA TYR A 2 -7.00 -12.00 -14.63
C TYR A 2 -6.90 -12.61 -16.03
N PHE A 3 -7.40 -13.83 -16.23
CA PHE A 3 -7.32 -14.59 -17.48
C PHE A 3 -8.70 -14.90 -18.04
N GLU A 4 -8.83 -14.92 -19.37
CA GLU A 4 -10.06 -15.31 -20.06
C GLU A 4 -10.33 -16.81 -19.88
N LYS A 5 -9.27 -17.62 -20.01
CA LYS A 5 -9.30 -19.06 -19.76
C LYS A 5 -8.08 -19.47 -18.93
N THR A 6 -8.31 -20.44 -18.05
CA THR A 6 -7.27 -21.10 -17.26
C THR A 6 -7.39 -22.60 -17.45
N TRP A 7 -6.28 -23.25 -17.78
CA TRP A 7 -6.21 -24.70 -17.97
C TRP A 7 -5.08 -25.28 -17.12
N THR A 8 -5.15 -26.58 -16.84
CA THR A 8 -3.94 -27.30 -16.43
C THR A 8 -2.98 -27.39 -17.62
N LEU A 9 -1.69 -27.53 -17.39
CA LEU A 9 -0.71 -27.67 -18.47
C LEU A 9 -1.04 -28.88 -19.35
N LEU A 10 -1.52 -29.98 -18.76
CA LEU A 10 -1.98 -31.15 -19.51
C LEU A 10 -3.20 -30.83 -20.38
N ASP A 11 -4.24 -30.19 -19.82
CA ASP A 11 -5.46 -29.86 -20.57
C ASP A 11 -5.21 -28.81 -21.65
N PHE A 12 -4.25 -27.91 -21.41
CA PHE A 12 -3.82 -26.95 -22.40
C PHE A 12 -3.15 -27.64 -23.58
N LEU A 13 -2.22 -28.58 -23.33
CA LEU A 13 -1.51 -29.30 -24.38
C LEU A 13 -2.44 -30.23 -25.19
N THR A 14 -3.48 -30.80 -24.57
CA THR A 14 -4.45 -31.66 -25.26
C THR A 14 -5.49 -30.89 -26.07
N ASN A 15 -5.90 -29.70 -25.61
CA ASN A 15 -6.96 -28.90 -26.24
C ASN A 15 -6.45 -27.67 -27.02
N CYS A 16 -5.14 -27.51 -27.19
CA CYS A 16 -4.58 -26.36 -27.91
C CYS A 16 -5.04 -26.39 -29.37
N PRO A 17 -5.79 -25.38 -29.87
CA PRO A 17 -6.18 -25.32 -31.27
C PRO A 17 -4.94 -24.97 -32.09
N VAL A 18 -4.28 -25.97 -32.67
CA VAL A 18 -3.26 -25.73 -33.70
C VAL A 18 -4.01 -25.21 -34.92
N SER A 19 -3.73 -23.98 -35.34
CA SER A 19 -4.31 -23.42 -36.56
C SER A 19 -3.91 -24.29 -37.75
N ALA A 20 -4.88 -24.65 -38.60
CA ALA A 20 -4.73 -25.58 -39.71
C ALA A 20 -3.81 -25.09 -40.86
N SER A 21 -3.00 -24.06 -40.63
CA SER A 21 -2.12 -23.41 -41.61
C SER A 21 -0.62 -23.51 -41.29
N GLN A 22 -0.20 -24.39 -40.38
CA GLN A 22 1.22 -24.73 -40.19
C GLN A 22 1.54 -26.16 -40.64
N PRO A 23 2.68 -26.37 -41.34
CA PRO A 23 3.02 -27.67 -41.90
C PRO A 23 3.34 -28.66 -40.77
N SER A 24 2.50 -29.69 -40.64
CA SER A 24 2.84 -31.09 -40.33
C SER A 24 4.01 -31.42 -39.38
N ASN A 25 4.33 -30.59 -38.38
CA ASN A 25 5.47 -30.84 -37.48
C ASN A 25 5.29 -30.41 -36.01
N VAL A 26 4.08 -30.08 -35.56
CA VAL A 26 3.80 -30.15 -34.12
C VAL A 26 3.57 -31.62 -33.78
N CYS A 27 4.63 -32.34 -33.42
CA CYS A 27 4.53 -33.73 -32.99
C CYS A 27 3.88 -33.78 -31.59
N LEU A 28 2.59 -33.46 -31.50
CA LEU A 28 1.78 -33.77 -30.33
C LEU A 28 1.57 -35.28 -30.34
N LYS A 29 2.55 -36.03 -29.79
CA LYS A 29 2.38 -37.47 -29.55
C LYS A 29 1.06 -37.65 -28.77
N SER A 30 0.28 -38.66 -29.14
CA SER A 30 -1.04 -38.96 -28.56
C SER A 30 -1.04 -39.19 -27.03
N LYS A 31 0.14 -39.31 -26.42
CA LYS A 31 0.35 -39.34 -24.97
C LYS A 31 1.53 -38.42 -24.59
N PHE A 32 1.24 -37.29 -23.94
CA PHE A 32 2.25 -36.33 -23.42
C PHE A 32 3.01 -36.84 -22.18
N TYR A 33 2.55 -37.95 -21.60
CA TYR A 33 3.19 -38.69 -20.52
C TYR A 33 2.97 -40.20 -20.70
N SER A 34 3.88 -41.02 -20.18
CA SER A 34 3.73 -42.47 -20.05
C SER A 34 3.45 -42.87 -18.60
N GLU A 35 2.81 -44.02 -18.36
CA GLU A 35 2.57 -44.53 -16.99
C GLU A 35 3.87 -44.83 -16.23
N ASN A 36 4.98 -45.01 -16.96
CA ASN A 36 6.32 -45.23 -16.41
C ASN A 36 7.13 -43.92 -16.24
N ASP A 37 6.58 -42.76 -16.61
CA ASP A 37 7.27 -41.48 -16.41
C ASP A 37 7.31 -41.13 -14.91
N ASP A 38 8.32 -40.36 -14.50
CA ASP A 38 8.49 -39.93 -13.10
C ASP A 38 7.16 -39.34 -12.55
N PRO A 39 6.63 -39.85 -11.43
CA PRO A 39 5.42 -39.32 -10.80
C PRO A 39 5.47 -37.80 -10.58
N LYS A 40 6.67 -37.22 -10.38
CA LYS A 40 6.87 -35.77 -10.26
C LYS A 40 6.55 -35.03 -11.56
N TYR A 41 6.85 -35.62 -12.72
CA TYR A 41 6.54 -35.05 -14.03
C TYR A 41 5.04 -35.08 -14.30
N ILE A 42 4.37 -36.21 -13.98
CA ILE A 42 2.92 -36.32 -14.11
C ILE A 42 2.21 -35.32 -13.19
N TYR A 43 2.69 -35.19 -11.94
CA TYR A 43 2.19 -34.18 -11.01
C TYR A 43 2.39 -32.76 -11.55
N PHE A 44 3.57 -32.46 -12.09
CA PHE A 44 3.88 -31.16 -12.70
C PHE A 44 2.90 -30.82 -13.84
N LEU A 45 2.61 -31.76 -14.76
CA LEU A 45 1.68 -31.54 -15.86
C LEU A 45 0.24 -31.30 -15.39
N LYS A 46 -0.22 -32.03 -14.37
CA LYS A 46 -1.59 -31.94 -13.86
C LYS A 46 -1.84 -30.72 -12.96
N THR A 47 -0.79 -30.21 -12.31
CA THR A 47 -0.93 -29.15 -11.30
C THR A 47 -0.44 -27.78 -11.76
N THR A 48 0.41 -27.72 -12.78
CA THR A 48 0.83 -26.45 -13.37
C THR A 48 -0.35 -25.80 -14.07
N ILE A 49 -0.63 -24.54 -13.76
CA ILE A 49 -1.73 -23.77 -14.34
C ILE A 49 -1.20 -22.88 -15.45
N VAL A 50 -1.93 -22.87 -16.56
CA VAL A 50 -1.73 -22.04 -17.74
C VAL A 50 -2.83 -20.99 -17.77
N GLY A 51 -2.46 -19.70 -17.80
CA GLY A 51 -3.37 -18.56 -18.00
C GLY A 51 -3.15 -17.90 -19.35
N ILE A 52 -4.23 -17.60 -20.07
CA ILE A 52 -4.21 -16.96 -21.40
C ILE A 52 -5.23 -15.81 -21.45
N ASN A 53 -4.79 -14.68 -22.03
CA ASN A 53 -5.61 -13.46 -22.18
C ASN A 53 -6.09 -13.21 -23.60
N ASP A 54 -5.52 -13.86 -24.61
CA ASP A 54 -5.89 -13.69 -26.00
C ASP A 54 -5.84 -15.03 -26.71
N THR A 55 -7.00 -15.69 -26.85
CA THR A 55 -7.09 -16.98 -27.54
C THR A 55 -7.04 -16.86 -29.07
N SER A 56 -6.98 -15.63 -29.62
CA SER A 56 -7.08 -15.39 -31.07
C SER A 56 -5.76 -15.43 -31.83
N LYS A 57 -4.61 -15.53 -31.12
CA LYS A 57 -3.25 -15.52 -31.71
C LYS A 57 -2.41 -16.73 -31.25
N PHE A 58 -2.84 -17.94 -31.60
CA PHE A 58 -2.00 -19.13 -31.51
C PHE A 58 -1.15 -19.27 -32.77
N GLU A 59 -0.10 -18.45 -32.89
CA GLU A 59 0.92 -18.60 -33.93
C GLU A 59 2.19 -19.12 -33.27
N PHE A 60 2.62 -20.33 -33.65
CA PHE A 60 3.93 -20.82 -33.24
C PHE A 60 5.01 -20.09 -34.05
N PRO A 61 6.11 -19.67 -33.41
CA PRO A 61 7.21 -19.02 -34.12
C PRO A 61 7.77 -19.97 -35.19
N ASN A 62 7.96 -19.43 -36.41
CA ASN A 62 8.52 -20.17 -37.54
C ASN A 62 10.01 -20.39 -37.29
N LEU A 63 10.39 -21.57 -36.81
CA LEU A 63 11.79 -21.96 -36.58
C LEU A 63 12.23 -22.91 -37.69
N SER A 64 13.38 -22.64 -38.30
CA SER A 64 14.02 -23.54 -39.26
C SER A 64 14.26 -24.91 -38.63
N LEU A 65 13.75 -25.96 -39.28
CA LEU A 65 13.59 -27.32 -38.76
C LEU A 65 14.90 -28.12 -38.61
N ASP A 66 16.02 -27.61 -39.12
CA ASP A 66 17.27 -28.38 -39.24
C ASP A 66 18.19 -28.36 -38.00
N VAL A 67 17.83 -27.60 -36.95
CA VAL A 67 18.69 -27.47 -35.76
C VAL A 67 17.94 -27.85 -34.48
N HIS A 68 18.35 -28.95 -33.86
CA HIS A 68 17.84 -29.36 -32.56
C HIS A 68 18.56 -28.63 -31.40
N TYR A 69 17.96 -27.55 -30.91
CA TYR A 69 18.41 -26.87 -29.70
C TYR A 69 18.15 -27.67 -28.41
N LYS A 70 19.11 -27.60 -27.47
CA LYS A 70 18.92 -28.06 -26.08
C LYS A 70 18.05 -27.07 -25.30
N GLN A 71 17.41 -27.51 -24.22
CA GLN A 71 16.56 -26.64 -23.37
C GLN A 71 17.29 -25.38 -22.90
N LYS A 72 18.57 -25.48 -22.54
CA LYS A 72 19.38 -24.33 -22.13
C LYS A 72 19.48 -23.26 -23.23
N GLU A 73 19.76 -23.69 -24.46
CA GLU A 73 19.89 -22.81 -25.63
C GLU A 73 18.56 -22.17 -26.00
N ILE A 74 17.45 -22.91 -25.88
CA ILE A 74 16.10 -22.36 -26.09
C ILE A 74 15.80 -21.27 -25.08
N VAL A 75 16.10 -21.49 -23.80
CA VAL A 75 15.89 -20.50 -22.74
C VAL A 75 16.73 -19.25 -22.99
N ASP A 76 18.00 -19.40 -23.38
CA ASP A 76 18.89 -18.27 -23.65
C ASP A 76 18.41 -17.47 -24.88
N LYS A 77 17.88 -18.14 -25.92
CA LYS A 77 17.23 -17.49 -27.06
C LYS A 77 15.94 -16.76 -26.69
N VAL A 78 15.09 -17.37 -25.86
CA VAL A 78 13.86 -16.75 -25.36
C VAL A 78 14.18 -15.49 -24.56
N ILE A 79 15.19 -15.54 -23.69
CA ILE A 79 15.67 -14.34 -22.97
C ILE A 79 16.10 -13.26 -23.97
N GLY A 80 16.85 -13.61 -25.02
CA GLY A 80 17.24 -12.67 -26.07
C GLY A 80 16.07 -12.06 -26.85
N ILE A 81 15.06 -12.87 -27.21
CA ILE A 81 13.83 -12.39 -27.88
C ILE A 81 13.08 -11.39 -26.98
N LEU A 82 12.91 -11.76 -25.71
CA LEU A 82 12.24 -10.91 -24.73
C LEU A 82 13.03 -9.61 -24.45
N GLN A 83 14.37 -9.62 -24.56
CA GLN A 83 15.20 -8.42 -24.45
C GLN A 83 15.02 -7.46 -25.65
N ASN A 84 14.77 -8.01 -26.84
CA ASN A 84 14.65 -7.23 -28.09
C ASN A 84 13.24 -6.66 -28.32
N GLU A 85 12.17 -7.30 -27.83
CA GLU A 85 10.79 -6.77 -27.86
C GLU A 85 10.57 -5.56 -26.90
N ARG A 86 11.63 -4.80 -26.59
CA ARG A 86 11.64 -3.60 -25.71
C ARG A 86 10.97 -2.37 -26.35
N VAL A 87 9.70 -2.49 -26.71
CA VAL A 87 8.83 -1.35 -26.99
C VAL A 87 7.62 -1.46 -26.08
N ASP A 88 7.56 -0.56 -25.10
CA ASP A 88 6.46 -0.31 -24.18
C ASP A 88 6.14 -1.38 -23.12
N ASN A 89 6.77 -1.20 -21.96
CA ASN A 89 6.34 -1.61 -20.60
C ASN A 89 5.98 -3.10 -20.34
N TYR A 90 6.61 -3.65 -19.30
CA TYR A 90 6.22 -4.87 -18.57
C TYR A 90 6.61 -6.23 -19.19
N VAL A 91 7.86 -6.65 -19.00
CA VAL A 91 8.21 -8.08 -18.86
C VAL A 91 9.38 -8.19 -17.87
N HIS A 92 9.13 -8.63 -16.63
CA HIS A 92 10.17 -8.67 -15.59
C HIS A 92 10.64 -10.08 -15.19
N ASN A 93 9.80 -11.12 -15.32
CA ASN A 93 10.10 -12.44 -14.72
C ASN A 93 11.19 -13.28 -15.43
N MET A 94 11.71 -12.84 -16.57
CA MET A 94 12.89 -13.43 -17.24
C MET A 94 13.93 -12.41 -17.72
N LEU A 95 13.75 -11.12 -17.40
CA LEU A 95 14.55 -10.03 -17.96
C LEU A 95 15.17 -9.16 -16.86
N GLY A 96 16.50 -8.98 -16.90
CA GLY A 96 17.19 -7.96 -16.10
C GLY A 96 18.51 -8.35 -15.46
N VAL A 97 19.41 -9.07 -16.16
CA VAL A 97 20.75 -9.37 -15.63
C VAL A 97 21.77 -9.36 -16.78
N GLU A 98 22.64 -8.34 -16.83
CA GLU A 98 24.02 -8.59 -17.30
C GLU A 98 24.58 -9.69 -16.41
N ASN A 99 25.12 -10.74 -17.04
CA ASN A 99 25.48 -12.05 -16.50
C ASN A 99 26.33 -12.00 -15.21
N VAL A 100 25.71 -11.69 -14.05
CA VAL A 100 26.39 -11.68 -12.75
C VAL A 100 25.75 -12.65 -11.74
N ALA A 101 24.50 -13.12 -11.96
CA ALA A 101 23.95 -14.25 -11.20
C ALA A 101 22.80 -14.95 -11.95
N PRO A 102 22.79 -16.30 -12.06
CA PRO A 102 21.72 -17.02 -12.76
C PRO A 102 20.40 -16.91 -11.98
N SER A 103 19.35 -16.37 -12.59
CA SER A 103 18.06 -16.19 -11.93
C SER A 103 17.43 -17.55 -11.55
N SER A 104 16.80 -17.61 -10.38
CA SER A 104 16.19 -18.84 -9.85
C SER A 104 15.17 -19.47 -10.79
N ILE A 105 14.42 -18.63 -11.51
CA ILE A 105 13.42 -19.05 -12.50
C ILE A 105 14.11 -19.65 -13.73
N VAL A 106 15.20 -19.06 -14.22
CA VAL A 106 15.96 -19.60 -15.36
C VAL A 106 16.54 -20.97 -15.02
N ASN A 107 17.10 -21.14 -13.82
CA ASN A 107 17.57 -22.45 -13.37
C ASN A 107 16.44 -23.47 -13.23
N LEU A 108 15.23 -23.04 -12.84
CA LEU A 108 14.05 -23.90 -12.75
C LEU A 108 13.60 -24.40 -14.13
N VAL A 109 13.55 -23.52 -15.13
CA VAL A 109 13.14 -23.84 -16.51
C VAL A 109 14.22 -24.62 -17.28
N LYS A 110 15.48 -24.59 -16.81
CA LYS A 110 16.58 -25.42 -17.30
C LYS A 110 16.67 -26.81 -16.61
N SER A 111 15.70 -27.18 -15.77
CA SER A 111 15.72 -28.46 -15.04
C SER A 111 15.29 -29.67 -15.90
N LYS A 112 15.65 -30.89 -15.46
CA LYS A 112 15.34 -32.15 -16.15
C LYS A 112 13.86 -32.34 -16.49
N LEU A 113 12.95 -31.81 -15.66
CA LEU A 113 11.50 -31.88 -15.91
C LEU A 113 11.10 -31.10 -17.17
N TRP A 114 11.73 -29.94 -17.39
CA TRP A 114 11.50 -29.11 -18.56
C TRP A 114 12.21 -29.64 -19.81
N GLU A 115 13.36 -30.29 -19.66
CA GLU A 115 14.01 -31.04 -20.74
C GLU A 115 13.14 -32.22 -21.22
N LEU A 116 12.53 -32.94 -20.27
CA LEU A 116 11.56 -33.99 -20.60
C LEU A 116 10.34 -33.40 -21.31
N LEU A 117 9.79 -32.28 -20.82
CA LEU A 117 8.70 -31.58 -21.50
C LEU A 117 9.08 -31.19 -22.94
N LEU A 118 10.27 -30.60 -23.14
CA LEU A 118 10.78 -30.22 -24.46
C LEU A 118 10.80 -31.41 -25.43
N SER A 119 11.30 -32.57 -24.97
CA SER A 119 11.35 -33.79 -25.77
C SER A 119 9.99 -34.30 -26.23
N ARG A 120 8.91 -33.89 -25.55
CA ARG A 120 7.53 -34.34 -25.79
C ARG A 120 6.73 -33.35 -26.64
N ILE A 121 6.89 -32.05 -26.42
CA ILE A 121 6.10 -31.00 -27.08
C ILE A 121 6.83 -30.35 -28.27
N GLY A 122 8.15 -30.51 -28.36
CA GLY A 122 8.97 -29.87 -29.38
C GLY A 122 9.33 -28.42 -29.07
N GLN A 123 10.24 -27.86 -29.86
CA GLN A 123 10.90 -26.58 -29.57
C GLN A 123 9.98 -25.38 -29.80
N ALA A 124 9.16 -25.43 -30.86
CA ALA A 124 8.21 -24.36 -31.19
C ALA A 124 7.18 -24.16 -30.07
N ALA A 125 6.63 -25.26 -29.53
CA ALA A 125 5.69 -25.21 -28.41
C ALA A 125 6.35 -24.74 -27.12
N MET A 126 7.60 -25.15 -26.85
CA MET A 126 8.34 -24.68 -25.68
C MET A 126 8.57 -23.17 -25.73
N ILE A 127 8.98 -22.63 -26.89
CA ILE A 127 9.19 -21.18 -27.05
C ILE A 127 7.87 -20.43 -26.86
N PHE A 128 6.77 -20.94 -27.41
CA PHE A 128 5.44 -20.35 -27.21
C PHE A 128 5.05 -20.30 -25.72
N LEU A 129 5.21 -21.41 -24.98
CA LEU A 129 4.92 -21.48 -23.55
C LEU A 129 5.73 -20.46 -22.74
N LEU A 130 7.01 -20.26 -23.08
CA LEU A 130 7.88 -19.36 -22.33
C LEU A 130 7.69 -17.87 -22.69
N THR A 131 7.10 -17.57 -23.87
CA THR A 131 6.97 -16.19 -24.37
C THR A 131 5.56 -15.62 -24.31
N LYS A 132 4.53 -16.41 -24.63
CA LYS A 132 3.15 -15.90 -24.85
C LYS A 132 2.14 -16.35 -23.78
N VAL A 133 2.56 -17.20 -22.84
CA VAL A 133 1.67 -17.81 -21.84
C VAL A 133 2.07 -17.43 -20.42
N TYR A 134 1.10 -17.36 -19.50
CA TYR A 134 1.33 -17.23 -18.06
C TYR A 134 1.35 -18.60 -17.39
N LEU A 135 2.50 -19.01 -16.86
CA LEU A 135 2.69 -20.30 -16.21
C LEU A 135 2.85 -20.15 -14.70
N PHE A 136 2.09 -20.97 -13.97
CA PHE A 136 2.07 -21.05 -12.52
C PHE A 136 2.35 -22.48 -12.06
N ILE A 137 3.51 -22.72 -11.49
CA ILE A 137 3.88 -24.04 -10.97
C ILE A 137 3.29 -24.21 -9.57
N ALA A 138 2.61 -25.33 -9.32
CA ALA A 138 2.10 -25.64 -7.99
C ALA A 138 3.25 -25.95 -7.02
N VAL A 139 3.14 -25.42 -5.80
CA VAL A 139 4.10 -25.63 -4.72
C VAL A 139 3.49 -26.54 -3.67
N GLU A 140 3.03 -26.01 -2.54
CA GLU A 140 2.36 -26.74 -1.46
C GLU A 140 1.16 -25.88 -0.98
N ASN A 141 0.19 -26.49 -0.30
CA ASN A 141 -0.94 -25.76 0.32
C ASN A 141 -1.75 -24.85 -0.62
N GLY A 142 -1.87 -25.23 -1.91
CA GLY A 142 -2.55 -24.42 -2.91
C GLY A 142 -1.80 -23.14 -3.31
N CYS A 143 -0.52 -23.02 -2.93
CA CYS A 143 0.34 -21.93 -3.38
C CYS A 143 0.94 -22.22 -4.76
N PHE A 144 1.15 -21.17 -5.54
CA PHE A 144 1.71 -21.24 -6.88
C PHE A 144 2.91 -20.31 -7.03
N LEU A 145 3.91 -20.72 -7.80
CA LEU A 145 5.04 -19.89 -8.22
C LEU A 145 4.83 -19.44 -9.66
N GLN A 146 4.81 -18.13 -9.91
CA GLN A 146 4.76 -17.63 -11.28
C GLN A 146 6.14 -17.78 -11.95
N VAL A 147 6.15 -18.33 -13.17
CA VAL A 147 7.37 -18.61 -13.94
C VAL A 147 7.46 -17.76 -15.19
N THR A 148 6.33 -17.55 -15.89
CA THR A 148 6.29 -16.83 -17.17
C THR A 148 5.18 -15.78 -17.19
N GLY A 149 5.21 -14.91 -18.20
CA GLY A 149 4.28 -13.79 -18.35
C GLY A 149 4.61 -12.59 -17.47
N THR A 150 3.88 -11.49 -17.70
CA THR A 150 3.99 -10.26 -16.90
C THR A 150 3.65 -10.55 -15.44
N ALA A 151 4.33 -9.90 -14.49
CA ALA A 151 4.13 -10.23 -13.09
C ALA A 151 2.68 -9.91 -12.69
N LEU A 152 1.97 -10.86 -12.07
CA LEU A 152 0.53 -10.71 -11.79
C LEU A 152 0.19 -9.47 -10.95
N TYR A 153 1.13 -8.99 -10.12
CA TYR A 153 0.94 -7.76 -9.35
C TYR A 153 0.90 -6.47 -10.20
N GLU A 154 1.39 -6.51 -11.44
CA GLU A 154 1.40 -5.38 -12.39
C GLU A 154 0.06 -5.27 -13.14
N LEU A 155 -0.68 -6.37 -13.22
CA LEU A 155 -2.01 -6.40 -13.81
C LEU A 155 -2.98 -5.64 -12.88
N LYS A 156 -3.52 -4.53 -13.39
CA LYS A 156 -4.50 -3.71 -12.68
C LYS A 156 -5.76 -4.54 -12.43
N ASP A 157 -6.30 -4.48 -11.21
CA ASP A 157 -7.63 -5.03 -10.95
C ASP A 157 -8.64 -4.27 -11.79
N GLY A 158 -9.62 -4.99 -12.36
CA GLY A 158 -10.84 -4.36 -12.86
C GLY A 158 -11.48 -3.55 -11.73
N GLU A 159 -11.33 -2.23 -11.82
CA GLU A 159 -11.94 -1.17 -11.02
C GLU A 159 -12.38 -1.53 -9.58
N ALA A 160 -11.40 -1.58 -8.66
CA ALA A 160 -11.62 -1.16 -7.29
C ALA A 160 -10.63 -0.04 -6.96
N LYS A 161 -11.03 1.21 -7.23
CA LYS A 161 -10.29 2.41 -6.83
C LYS A 161 -10.31 2.52 -5.30
N GLU A 162 -9.40 1.84 -4.63
CA GLU A 162 -8.81 2.43 -3.43
C GLU A 162 -7.88 3.52 -3.93
N ALA A 163 -8.35 4.77 -3.85
CA ALA A 163 -7.50 5.92 -4.04
C ALA A 163 -6.38 5.81 -3.01
N SER A 164 -5.21 5.40 -3.47
CA SER A 164 -3.97 5.67 -2.78
C SER A 164 -3.94 7.16 -2.51
N VAL A 165 -4.01 7.52 -1.23
CA VAL A 165 -3.76 8.87 -0.72
C VAL A 165 -2.26 9.15 -0.91
N GLY A 166 -1.85 9.24 -2.18
CA GLY A 166 -0.61 9.89 -2.56
C GLY A 166 -0.84 11.37 -2.38
N ASN A 167 0.05 12.01 -1.62
CA ASN A 167 0.15 13.45 -1.35
C ASN A 167 -0.57 14.31 -2.42
N MET A 168 -1.89 14.51 -2.23
CA MET A 168 -2.64 15.44 -3.07
C MET A 168 -2.19 16.83 -2.69
N GLU A 169 -1.68 17.56 -3.68
CA GLU A 169 -1.24 18.96 -3.56
C GLU A 169 -2.25 19.74 -2.73
N THR A 170 -1.81 20.24 -1.59
CA THR A 170 -2.66 20.77 -0.51
C THR A 170 -3.32 22.12 -0.84
N ASP A 171 -3.34 22.56 -2.09
CA ASP A 171 -3.86 23.87 -2.45
C ASP A 171 -4.50 23.95 -3.86
N ILE A 172 -5.33 22.95 -4.18
CA ILE A 172 -6.11 22.90 -5.43
C ILE A 172 -6.96 24.17 -5.62
N LEU A 173 -7.41 24.80 -4.53
CA LEU A 173 -8.20 26.04 -4.55
C LEU A 173 -7.42 27.29 -5.02
N ASN A 174 -6.10 27.21 -5.18
CA ASN A 174 -5.29 28.30 -5.75
C ASN A 174 -5.04 28.15 -7.25
N LYS A 175 -5.46 27.03 -7.85
CA LYS A 175 -5.36 26.78 -9.30
C LYS A 175 -6.43 27.58 -10.07
N PRO A 176 -6.23 27.85 -11.38
CA PRO A 176 -7.26 28.50 -12.17
C PRO A 176 -8.57 27.70 -12.14
N PRO A 177 -9.74 28.36 -12.13
CA PRO A 177 -11.03 27.68 -11.99
C PRO A 177 -11.34 26.61 -13.03
N ALA A 178 -10.74 26.71 -14.23
CA ALA A 178 -10.84 25.68 -15.27
C ALA A 178 -10.12 24.37 -14.90
N GLU A 179 -8.99 24.46 -14.18
CA GLU A 179 -8.27 23.29 -13.63
C GLU A 179 -8.96 22.71 -12.40
N ILE A 180 -9.56 23.56 -11.57
CA ILE A 180 -10.42 23.09 -10.46
C ILE A 180 -11.59 22.31 -11.05
N LEU A 181 -12.25 22.84 -12.08
CA LEU A 181 -13.38 22.17 -12.72
C LEU A 181 -12.97 20.84 -13.39
N SER A 182 -11.80 20.80 -14.04
CA SER A 182 -11.28 19.55 -14.59
C SER A 182 -10.97 18.54 -13.48
N PHE A 183 -10.45 18.98 -12.34
CA PHE A 183 -10.24 18.13 -11.17
C PHE A 183 -11.57 17.59 -10.58
N VAL A 184 -12.60 18.44 -10.45
CA VAL A 184 -13.90 18.05 -9.88
C VAL A 184 -14.64 17.05 -10.77
N PHE A 185 -14.71 17.31 -12.08
CA PHE A 185 -15.59 16.54 -13.00
C PHE A 185 -14.86 15.62 -13.97
N SER A 186 -13.52 15.54 -13.96
CA SER A 186 -12.75 14.62 -14.82
C SER A 186 -12.24 13.43 -14.02
N SER A 187 -13.10 12.44 -13.81
CA SER A 187 -12.61 11.08 -13.63
C SER A 187 -12.24 10.52 -15.00
N SER A 188 -10.93 10.47 -15.30
CA SER A 188 -10.28 9.83 -16.44
C SER A 188 -9.82 10.76 -17.58
N VAL A 189 -8.49 10.78 -17.73
CA VAL A 189 -7.71 11.44 -18.79
C VAL A 189 -8.08 10.92 -20.19
N GLU A 190 -8.78 9.79 -20.31
CA GLU A 190 -9.17 9.17 -21.58
C GLU A 190 -10.51 9.63 -22.17
N LYS A 191 -11.28 10.51 -21.50
CA LYS A 191 -12.54 11.05 -22.04
C LYS A 191 -12.45 12.51 -22.54
N LYS A 192 -11.25 12.97 -22.94
CA LYS A 192 -11.05 14.31 -23.53
C LYS A 192 -11.77 14.53 -24.89
N LYS A 193 -12.42 13.52 -25.49
CA LYS A 193 -13.07 13.63 -26.82
C LYS A 193 -14.61 13.60 -26.87
N LYS A 194 -15.36 13.54 -25.76
CA LYS A 194 -16.86 13.63 -25.82
C LYS A 194 -17.47 14.50 -24.71
N LEU A 195 -17.25 15.81 -24.75
CA LEU A 195 -17.96 16.82 -23.95
C LEU A 195 -19.37 17.11 -24.53
N ARG A 196 -20.30 16.15 -24.42
CA ARG A 196 -21.74 16.39 -24.68
C ARG A 196 -22.45 16.86 -23.40
N ALA A 197 -22.14 18.09 -22.95
CA ALA A 197 -23.03 18.93 -22.09
C ALA A 197 -22.46 20.35 -21.87
N LYS A 198 -22.13 21.11 -22.94
CA LYS A 198 -21.50 22.45 -22.86
C LYS A 198 -22.12 23.42 -21.82
N TRP A 199 -23.44 23.38 -21.60
CA TRP A 199 -24.12 24.29 -20.68
C TRP A 199 -23.97 23.91 -19.19
N ARG A 200 -24.01 22.61 -18.84
CA ARG A 200 -23.82 22.14 -17.45
C ARG A 200 -22.44 22.55 -16.93
N PHE A 201 -21.42 22.34 -17.78
CA PHE A 201 -20.04 22.73 -17.51
C PHE A 201 -19.87 24.24 -17.39
N LYS A 202 -20.52 25.03 -18.25
CA LYS A 202 -20.47 26.50 -18.17
C LYS A 202 -21.11 27.03 -16.89
N LYS A 203 -22.23 26.45 -16.45
CA LYS A 203 -22.93 26.85 -15.21
C LYS A 203 -22.14 26.42 -13.96
N SER A 204 -21.61 25.20 -13.92
CA SER A 204 -20.75 24.77 -12.81
C SER A 204 -19.45 25.58 -12.73
N LEU A 205 -18.87 25.99 -13.87
CA LEU A 205 -17.69 26.86 -13.90
C LEU A 205 -17.95 28.23 -13.28
N LYS A 206 -19.10 28.83 -13.60
CA LYS A 206 -19.52 30.09 -12.98
C LYS A 206 -19.59 29.96 -11.46
N LEU A 207 -20.22 28.89 -10.97
CA LEU A 207 -20.35 28.67 -9.53
C LEU A 207 -19.01 28.38 -8.83
N ILE A 208 -18.06 27.71 -9.51
CA ILE A 208 -16.69 27.54 -8.98
C ILE A 208 -15.95 28.89 -8.94
N ASN A 209 -16.11 29.76 -9.95
CA ASN A 209 -15.57 31.12 -9.92
C ASN A 209 -16.13 31.92 -8.74
N ASP A 210 -17.42 31.74 -8.45
CA ASP A 210 -18.06 32.37 -7.30
C ASP A 210 -17.43 31.88 -5.98
N ILE A 211 -17.15 30.57 -5.83
CA ILE A 211 -16.42 30.03 -4.66
C ILE A 211 -15.04 30.70 -4.51
N VAL A 212 -14.26 30.79 -5.59
CA VAL A 212 -12.92 31.41 -5.55
C VAL A 212 -13.00 32.90 -5.18
N SER A 213 -14.01 33.60 -5.69
CA SER A 213 -14.24 35.01 -5.39
C SER A 213 -14.69 35.22 -3.94
N LEU A 214 -15.55 34.33 -3.43
CA LEU A 214 -16.02 34.33 -2.03
C LEU A 214 -14.90 33.96 -1.05
N LYS A 215 -14.01 33.03 -1.41
CA LYS A 215 -12.81 32.67 -0.61
C LYS A 215 -11.97 33.92 -0.29
N LYS A 216 -11.73 34.79 -1.29
CA LYS A 216 -10.95 36.02 -1.12
C LYS A 216 -11.59 37.04 -0.16
N LYS A 217 -12.92 37.02 -0.05
CA LYS A 217 -13.69 37.92 0.83
C LYS A 217 -13.92 37.33 2.22
N CYS A 218 -13.60 36.07 2.44
CA CYS A 218 -13.88 35.36 3.68
C CYS A 218 -12.74 35.54 4.69
N HIS A 219 -13.04 36.16 5.84
CA HIS A 219 -12.09 36.29 6.94
C HIS A 219 -12.13 35.04 7.84
N PHE A 220 -11.47 33.96 7.39
CA PHE A 220 -11.45 32.67 8.12
C PHE A 220 -10.99 32.80 9.57
N ARG A 221 -10.01 33.68 9.85
CA ARG A 221 -9.50 33.92 11.20
C ARG A 221 -10.57 34.50 12.14
N ALA A 222 -11.33 35.48 11.69
CA ALA A 222 -12.40 36.09 12.48
C ALA A 222 -13.53 35.10 12.79
N ILE A 223 -13.90 34.26 11.79
CA ILE A 223 -14.90 33.19 11.98
C ILE A 223 -14.39 32.13 12.97
N LEU A 224 -13.09 31.80 12.90
CA LEU A 224 -12.45 30.89 13.84
C LEU A 224 -12.47 31.47 15.26
N ASP A 225 -12.08 32.74 15.44
CA ASP A 225 -12.06 33.39 16.75
C ASP A 225 -13.45 33.50 17.37
N PHE A 226 -14.50 33.71 16.55
CA PHE A 226 -15.88 33.76 17.01
C PHE A 226 -16.42 32.40 17.48
N HIS A 227 -16.20 31.32 16.72
CA HIS A 227 -16.75 30.00 17.05
C HIS A 227 -15.84 29.15 17.92
N CYS A 228 -14.52 29.37 17.86
CA CYS A 228 -13.47 28.64 18.56
C CYS A 228 -12.48 29.63 19.21
N PRO A 229 -12.91 30.37 20.26
CA PRO A 229 -12.08 31.41 20.87
C PRO A 229 -10.82 30.81 21.49
N LYS A 230 -9.72 31.56 21.41
CA LYS A 230 -8.47 31.22 22.09
C LYS A 230 -8.61 31.56 23.57
N LEU A 231 -8.95 30.55 24.38
CA LEU A 231 -9.18 30.73 25.82
C LEU A 231 -7.89 30.82 26.65
N TYR A 232 -6.72 30.51 26.05
CA TYR A 232 -5.47 30.35 26.79
C TYR A 232 -4.32 31.13 26.13
N THR A 233 -3.65 31.95 26.91
CA THR A 233 -2.44 32.70 26.53
C THR A 233 -1.18 32.10 27.15
N HIS A 234 -1.31 31.46 28.32
CA HIS A 234 -0.23 30.75 29.01
C HIS A 234 -0.68 29.33 29.38
N VAL A 235 0.24 28.38 29.34
CA VAL A 235 0.02 26.98 29.67
C VAL A 235 0.84 26.65 30.92
N GLU A 236 0.18 26.31 32.01
CA GLU A 236 0.86 25.78 33.19
C GLU A 236 1.32 24.33 32.93
N GLU A 237 2.55 23.98 33.32
CA GLU A 237 3.22 22.71 33.00
C GLU A 237 2.46 21.44 33.45
N GLN A 238 1.52 21.55 34.39
CA GLN A 238 0.76 20.42 34.94
C GLN A 238 -0.69 20.32 34.44
N SER A 239 -1.10 21.20 33.53
CA SER A 239 -2.47 21.18 33.01
C SER A 239 -2.76 19.94 32.16
N GLU A 240 -3.95 19.37 32.32
CA GLU A 240 -4.42 18.27 31.48
C GLU A 240 -4.54 18.71 30.02
N MET A 241 -3.80 18.07 29.12
CA MET A 241 -3.73 18.47 27.71
C MET A 241 -5.09 18.43 27.01
N LEU A 242 -5.98 17.53 27.45
CA LEU A 242 -7.32 17.38 26.88
C LEU A 242 -8.26 18.56 27.20
N LYS A 243 -7.93 19.43 28.16
CA LYS A 243 -8.72 20.64 28.45
C LYS A 243 -8.59 21.70 27.36
N PHE A 244 -7.48 21.68 26.62
CA PHE A 244 -7.20 22.61 25.52
C PHE A 244 -7.83 22.16 24.19
N GLN A 245 -8.58 21.05 24.19
CA GLN A 245 -9.24 20.57 22.98
C GLN A 245 -10.39 21.50 22.57
N THR A 246 -10.55 21.70 21.27
CA THR A 246 -11.76 22.27 20.69
C THR A 246 -12.79 21.15 20.53
N PRO A 247 -13.97 21.23 21.16
CA PRO A 247 -15.00 20.21 21.00
C PRO A 247 -15.50 20.16 19.55
N TYR A 248 -15.82 18.96 19.06
CA TYR A 248 -16.26 18.73 17.67
C TYR A 248 -17.44 19.63 17.25
N HIS A 249 -18.30 20.02 18.18
CA HIS A 249 -19.43 20.90 17.92
C HIS A 249 -19.00 22.31 17.51
N GLN A 250 -17.96 22.87 18.16
CA GLN A 250 -17.40 24.18 17.79
C GLN A 250 -16.70 24.11 16.42
N VAL A 251 -15.96 23.02 16.15
CA VAL A 251 -15.36 22.77 14.83
C VAL A 251 -16.44 22.69 13.75
N TRP A 252 -17.54 21.99 14.02
CA TRP A 252 -18.69 21.92 13.12
C TRP A 252 -19.36 23.28 12.91
N MET A 253 -19.54 24.09 13.96
CA MET A 253 -20.08 25.45 13.86
C MET A 253 -19.20 26.35 12.99
N PHE A 254 -17.88 26.29 13.19
CA PHE A 254 -16.90 26.98 12.36
C PHE A 254 -17.04 26.56 10.89
N LEU A 255 -17.01 25.26 10.59
CA LEU A 255 -17.14 24.76 9.22
C LEU A 255 -18.49 25.11 8.60
N LYS A 256 -19.59 25.01 9.35
CA LYS A 256 -20.91 25.42 8.90
C LYS A 256 -20.92 26.90 8.49
N SER A 257 -20.41 27.77 9.36
CA SER A 257 -20.33 29.21 9.09
C SER A 257 -19.46 29.50 7.87
N VAL A 258 -18.31 28.84 7.74
CA VAL A 258 -17.45 28.98 6.55
C VAL A 258 -18.16 28.51 5.27
N LEU A 259 -18.83 27.35 5.30
CA LEU A 259 -19.57 26.83 4.15
C LEU A 259 -20.75 27.72 3.76
N ASP A 260 -21.40 28.37 4.73
CA ASP A 260 -22.48 29.32 4.50
C ASP A 260 -22.01 30.58 3.75
N HIS A 261 -20.75 30.99 3.94
CA HIS A 261 -20.14 32.12 3.25
C HIS A 261 -19.43 31.73 1.94
N LEU A 262 -18.89 30.51 1.87
CA LEU A 262 -18.04 30.06 0.76
C LEU A 262 -18.81 29.43 -0.40
N VAL A 263 -19.87 28.66 -0.11
CA VAL A 263 -20.57 27.86 -1.13
C VAL A 263 -21.87 28.54 -1.56
N PRO A 264 -22.02 28.94 -2.84
CA PRO A 264 -23.25 29.51 -3.38
C PRO A 264 -24.48 28.65 -3.10
N LYS A 265 -25.62 29.29 -2.79
CA LYS A 265 -26.90 28.61 -2.48
C LYS A 265 -27.35 27.67 -3.61
N GLU A 266 -26.99 27.98 -4.85
CA GLU A 266 -27.32 27.19 -6.04
C GLU A 266 -26.71 25.78 -6.02
N PHE A 267 -25.53 25.58 -5.43
CA PHE A 267 -24.89 24.25 -5.39
C PHE A 267 -25.71 23.23 -4.59
N TRP A 268 -26.33 23.67 -3.51
CA TRP A 268 -27.14 22.81 -2.63
C TRP A 268 -28.47 22.40 -3.28
N GLY A 269 -29.00 23.22 -4.19
CA GLY A 269 -30.32 23.05 -4.80
C GLY A 269 -31.49 23.36 -3.85
N SER A 270 -31.48 22.83 -2.63
CA SER A 270 -32.51 23.11 -1.62
C SER A 270 -31.93 23.23 -0.20
N LYS A 271 -32.73 23.77 0.73
CA LYS A 271 -32.32 23.91 2.15
C LYS A 271 -32.19 22.54 2.82
N GLU A 272 -33.02 21.57 2.45
CA GLU A 272 -33.00 20.21 2.97
C GLU A 272 -31.71 19.49 2.56
N ASN A 273 -31.32 19.58 1.28
CA ASN A 273 -30.06 19.03 0.78
C ASN A 273 -28.86 19.64 1.53
N LYS A 274 -28.87 20.96 1.75
CA LYS A 274 -27.83 21.63 2.53
C LYS A 274 -27.73 21.06 3.95
N MET A 275 -28.85 20.87 4.64
CA MET A 275 -28.87 20.30 5.99
C MET A 275 -28.33 18.87 6.02
N LEU A 276 -28.72 18.02 5.06
CA LEU A 276 -28.21 16.65 4.96
C LEU A 276 -26.68 16.60 4.76
N VAL A 277 -26.13 17.50 3.93
CA VAL A 277 -24.68 17.60 3.77
C VAL A 277 -24.03 18.10 5.05
N LEU A 278 -24.57 19.13 5.72
CA LEU A 278 -24.03 19.62 6.98
C LEU A 278 -24.07 18.58 8.12
N GLU A 279 -25.08 17.71 8.14
CA GLU A 279 -25.16 16.56 9.04
C GLU A 279 -24.11 15.50 8.70
N SER A 280 -23.89 15.25 7.41
CA SER A 280 -22.82 14.36 6.94
C SER A 280 -21.43 14.91 7.32
N VAL A 281 -21.22 16.22 7.25
CA VAL A 281 -20.01 16.89 7.75
C VAL A 281 -19.87 16.73 9.26
N LYS A 282 -20.96 16.88 10.03
CA LYS A 282 -20.95 16.64 11.48
C LYS A 282 -20.56 15.20 11.81
N LYS A 283 -21.12 14.23 11.07
CA LYS A 283 -20.79 12.82 11.19
C LYS A 283 -19.31 12.59 10.88
N PHE A 284 -18.80 13.18 9.80
CA PHE A 284 -17.40 13.08 9.39
C PHE A 284 -16.41 13.56 10.47
N ILE A 285 -16.68 14.68 11.13
CA ILE A 285 -15.84 15.21 12.22
C ILE A 285 -15.87 14.27 13.47
N LYS A 286 -16.96 13.50 13.64
CA LYS A 286 -17.10 12.57 14.77
C LYS A 286 -16.42 11.21 14.52
N MET A 287 -16.11 10.90 13.27
CA MET A 287 -15.56 9.59 12.87
C MET A 287 -14.17 9.34 13.47
N THR A 288 -13.84 8.07 13.65
CA THR A 288 -12.51 7.64 14.13
C THR A 288 -11.49 7.58 12.99
N LYS A 289 -10.19 7.52 13.31
CA LYS A 289 -9.09 7.59 12.32
C LYS A 289 -9.20 6.63 11.14
N PHE A 290 -9.75 5.43 11.35
CA PHE A 290 -9.83 4.37 10.34
C PHE A 290 -11.22 4.24 9.71
N GLU A 291 -12.15 5.11 10.09
CA GLU A 291 -13.46 5.17 9.46
C GLU A 291 -13.41 6.04 8.20
N SER A 292 -14.13 5.63 7.18
CA SER A 292 -14.28 6.36 5.93
C SER A 292 -15.75 6.47 5.53
N ILE A 293 -16.10 7.58 4.87
CA ILE A 293 -17.46 7.82 4.38
C ILE A 293 -17.44 7.67 2.86
N SER A 294 -18.32 6.83 2.33
CA SER A 294 -18.38 6.62 0.88
C SER A 294 -19.22 7.69 0.20
N ILE A 295 -18.93 7.97 -1.08
CA ILE A 295 -19.72 8.93 -1.88
C ILE A 295 -21.18 8.49 -1.97
N ASN A 296 -21.44 7.18 -2.03
CA ASN A 296 -22.80 6.64 -2.03
C ASN A 296 -23.55 6.93 -0.73
N GLN A 297 -22.87 6.91 0.42
CA GLN A 297 -23.47 7.32 1.69
C GLN A 297 -23.79 8.82 1.71
N LEU A 298 -22.90 9.65 1.15
CA LEU A 298 -23.13 11.10 1.04
C LEU A 298 -24.29 11.45 0.10
N LEU A 299 -24.50 10.67 -0.96
CA LEU A 299 -25.58 10.87 -1.94
C LEU A 299 -26.94 10.37 -1.45
N CYS A 300 -26.98 9.54 -0.42
CA CYS A 300 -28.22 8.99 0.11
C CYS A 300 -29.15 10.10 0.63
N GLY A 301 -30.39 10.13 0.16
CA GLY A 301 -31.39 11.13 0.57
C GLY A 301 -31.30 12.49 -0.14
N ILE A 302 -30.26 12.76 -0.94
CA ILE A 302 -30.13 14.03 -1.68
C ILE A 302 -31.12 14.08 -2.84
N LYS A 303 -31.95 15.13 -2.88
CA LYS A 303 -32.89 15.40 -3.98
C LYS A 303 -32.16 16.11 -5.13
N ILE A 304 -31.57 15.33 -6.03
CA ILE A 304 -30.81 15.84 -7.19
C ILE A 304 -31.69 16.65 -8.15
N SER A 305 -33.00 16.36 -8.20
CA SER A 305 -33.99 17.10 -8.99
C SER A 305 -34.05 18.60 -8.64
N ASN A 306 -33.68 18.97 -7.40
CA ASN A 306 -33.74 20.34 -6.93
C ASN A 306 -32.47 21.14 -7.31
N CYS A 307 -31.43 20.48 -7.83
CA CYS A 307 -30.17 21.13 -8.21
C CYS A 307 -30.28 21.74 -9.63
N SER A 308 -30.59 23.03 -9.69
CA SER A 308 -30.79 23.78 -10.95
C SER A 308 -29.53 23.89 -11.83
N TRP A 309 -28.36 23.56 -11.30
CA TRP A 309 -27.09 23.52 -12.04
C TRP A 309 -26.84 22.16 -12.71
N VAL A 310 -27.55 21.10 -12.29
CA VAL A 310 -27.47 19.73 -12.84
C VAL A 310 -28.58 19.50 -13.87
N PHE A 311 -29.80 19.96 -13.56
CA PHE A 311 -30.97 19.88 -14.44
C PHE A 311 -31.49 21.28 -14.81
N PRO A 312 -31.68 21.59 -16.11
CA PRO A 312 -32.19 22.88 -16.52
C PRO A 312 -33.73 22.85 -16.46
N SER A 313 -34.30 23.34 -15.36
CA SER A 313 -35.74 23.50 -15.13
C SER A 313 -36.60 22.22 -15.21
N LYS A 314 -37.78 22.27 -14.58
CA LYS A 314 -38.66 21.13 -14.30
C LYS A 314 -39.22 20.50 -15.59
N LYS A 315 -38.48 19.57 -16.20
CA LYS A 315 -39.09 18.59 -17.11
C LYS A 315 -39.74 17.50 -16.27
N ASN A 316 -41.01 17.19 -16.54
CA ASN A 316 -41.78 16.17 -15.79
C ASN A 316 -41.18 14.76 -15.91
N HIS A 317 -40.29 14.52 -16.88
CA HIS A 317 -39.62 13.23 -17.07
C HIS A 317 -38.11 13.41 -17.26
N ILE A 318 -37.32 12.84 -16.35
CA ILE A 318 -35.87 12.77 -16.42
C ILE A 318 -35.50 11.34 -16.83
N SER A 319 -34.78 11.17 -17.94
CA SER A 319 -34.32 9.82 -18.33
C SER A 319 -33.33 9.25 -17.31
N THR A 320 -33.33 7.92 -17.13
CA THR A 320 -32.44 7.20 -16.19
C THR A 320 -30.97 7.57 -16.40
N SER A 321 -30.51 7.58 -17.65
CA SER A 321 -29.14 7.99 -18.00
C SER A 321 -28.80 9.45 -17.63
N ASN A 322 -29.76 10.38 -17.78
CA ASN A 322 -29.55 11.77 -17.34
C ASN A 322 -29.54 11.90 -15.81
N PHE A 323 -30.37 11.10 -15.13
CA PHE A 323 -30.40 11.05 -13.67
C PHE A 323 -29.08 10.50 -13.11
N GLU A 324 -28.58 9.40 -13.66
CA GLU A 324 -27.29 8.81 -13.33
C GLU A 324 -26.14 9.80 -13.55
N LYS A 325 -26.14 10.52 -14.68
CA LYS A 325 -25.10 11.53 -14.93
C LYS A 325 -25.18 12.70 -13.95
N GLY A 326 -26.39 13.11 -13.56
CA GLY A 326 -26.58 14.13 -12.53
C GLY A 326 -26.11 13.67 -11.15
N ARG A 327 -26.33 12.39 -10.82
CA ARG A 327 -25.83 11.74 -9.61
C ARG A 327 -24.30 11.68 -9.59
N GLU A 328 -23.67 11.34 -10.72
CA GLU A 328 -22.22 11.37 -10.86
C GLU A 328 -21.67 12.78 -10.63
N MET A 329 -22.27 13.81 -11.25
CA MET A 329 -21.84 15.20 -11.06
C MET A 329 -22.00 15.69 -9.62
N MET A 330 -23.11 15.33 -8.95
CA MET A 330 -23.30 15.65 -7.54
C MET A 330 -22.27 14.92 -6.66
N GLY A 331 -21.97 13.65 -6.97
CA GLY A 331 -20.93 12.87 -6.29
C GLY A 331 -19.55 13.49 -6.44
N SER A 332 -19.19 13.93 -7.64
CA SER A 332 -17.98 14.70 -7.94
C SER A 332 -17.88 15.99 -7.12
N PHE A 333 -18.97 16.76 -7.04
CA PHE A 333 -19.01 17.98 -6.24
C PHE A 333 -18.84 17.68 -4.74
N LEU A 334 -19.52 16.66 -4.21
CA LEU A 334 -19.38 16.27 -2.80
C LEU A 334 -17.98 15.77 -2.49
N PHE A 335 -17.35 15.01 -3.40
CA PHE A 335 -15.96 14.62 -3.27
C PHE A 335 -15.05 15.86 -3.18
N PHE A 336 -15.18 16.82 -4.11
CA PHE A 336 -14.45 18.08 -4.08
C PHE A 336 -14.70 18.89 -2.80
N LEU A 337 -15.94 18.94 -2.31
CA LEU A 337 -16.29 19.64 -1.07
C LEU A 337 -15.56 19.03 0.14
N PHE A 338 -15.57 17.71 0.29
CA PHE A 338 -14.90 17.05 1.41
C PHE A 338 -13.37 17.10 1.28
N ASP A 339 -12.85 16.72 0.11
CA ASP A 339 -11.42 16.55 -0.14
C ASP A 339 -10.67 17.87 -0.29
N SER A 340 -11.23 18.83 -1.04
CA SER A 340 -10.52 20.05 -1.43
C SER A 340 -10.96 21.30 -0.68
N ILE A 341 -12.08 21.28 0.04
CA ILE A 341 -12.55 22.42 0.87
C ILE A 341 -12.47 22.06 2.36
N ILE A 342 -13.21 21.04 2.81
CA ILE A 342 -13.35 20.73 4.23
C ILE A 342 -12.01 20.24 4.82
N LEU A 343 -11.34 19.29 4.17
CA LEU A 343 -10.06 18.76 4.67
C LEU A 343 -8.97 19.85 4.77
N PRO A 344 -8.73 20.71 3.76
CA PRO A 344 -7.80 21.82 3.87
C PRO A 344 -8.19 22.85 4.92
N LEU A 345 -9.49 23.14 5.10
CA LEU A 345 -9.96 24.04 6.15
C LEU A 345 -9.66 23.49 7.55
N ILE A 346 -9.88 22.20 7.77
CA ILE A 346 -9.54 21.54 9.02
C ILE A 346 -8.02 21.58 9.22
N LYS A 347 -7.23 21.14 8.23
CA LYS A 347 -5.76 21.07 8.30
C LYS A 347 -5.12 22.45 8.52
N GLY A 348 -5.69 23.50 7.92
CA GLY A 348 -5.16 24.86 8.00
C GLY A 348 -5.39 25.55 9.35
N HIS A 349 -6.45 25.19 10.07
CA HIS A 349 -6.83 25.87 11.34
C HIS A 349 -6.71 24.98 12.57
N PHE A 350 -6.79 23.66 12.41
CA PHE A 350 -6.77 22.69 13.49
C PHE A 350 -5.72 21.60 13.29
N TYR A 351 -5.04 21.27 14.39
CA TYR A 351 -4.22 20.09 14.51
C TYR A 351 -5.09 18.93 15.00
N VAL A 352 -5.20 17.89 14.17
CA VAL A 352 -6.02 16.72 14.46
C VAL A 352 -5.12 15.57 14.90
N THR A 353 -5.33 15.05 16.11
CA THR A 353 -4.49 13.98 16.66
C THR A 353 -5.27 13.02 17.55
N GLU A 354 -4.67 11.86 17.82
CA GLU A 354 -5.18 10.86 18.75
C GLU A 354 -4.53 11.09 20.12
N SER A 355 -5.23 10.78 21.21
CA SER A 355 -4.59 10.73 22.52
C SER A 355 -3.98 9.36 22.78
N SER A 356 -2.85 9.33 23.49
CA SER A 356 -2.21 8.06 23.90
C SER A 356 -3.12 7.15 24.73
N SER A 357 -4.03 7.73 25.52
CA SER A 357 -5.00 6.98 26.34
C SER A 357 -6.25 6.56 25.55
N HIS A 358 -6.61 7.33 24.51
CA HIS A 358 -7.89 7.19 23.81
C HIS A 358 -7.73 6.68 22.36
N LYS A 359 -7.12 5.50 22.21
CA LYS A 359 -7.02 4.69 20.96
C LYS A 359 -7.22 5.47 19.65
N HIS A 360 -8.38 5.31 19.00
CA HIS A 360 -8.67 5.84 17.65
C HIS A 360 -9.57 7.08 17.65
N ARG A 361 -9.84 7.64 18.82
CA ARG A 361 -10.67 8.85 18.95
C ARG A 361 -9.84 10.06 18.52
N LEU A 362 -10.42 10.88 17.67
CA LEU A 362 -9.79 12.11 17.19
C LEU A 362 -10.08 13.28 18.15
N PHE A 363 -9.07 14.09 18.36
CA PHE A 363 -9.11 15.34 19.11
C PHE A 363 -8.67 16.48 18.19
N TYR A 364 -9.34 17.61 18.31
CA TYR A 364 -9.08 18.82 17.54
C TYR A 364 -8.44 19.86 18.46
N PHE A 365 -7.28 20.37 18.06
CA PHE A 365 -6.62 21.49 18.73
C PHE A 365 -6.50 22.63 17.73
N ARG A 366 -6.73 23.86 18.15
CA ARG A 366 -6.46 25.02 17.29
C ARG A 366 -4.95 25.11 17.03
N ASN A 367 -4.53 25.40 15.80
CA ASN A 367 -3.11 25.33 15.42
C ASN A 367 -2.20 26.22 16.27
N ASP A 368 -2.64 27.43 16.61
CA ASP A 368 -1.90 28.36 17.47
C ASP A 368 -1.86 27.92 18.95
N VAL A 369 -2.93 27.30 19.46
CA VAL A 369 -2.93 26.70 20.81
C VAL A 369 -2.01 25.49 20.85
N TRP A 370 -2.04 24.66 19.80
CA TRP A 370 -1.17 23.49 19.67
C TRP A 370 0.31 23.88 19.67
N GLU A 371 0.68 24.92 18.93
CA GLU A 371 2.04 25.45 18.90
C GLU A 371 2.50 25.93 20.28
N LEU A 372 1.65 26.66 21.00
CA LEU A 372 1.93 27.09 22.38
C LEU A 372 2.13 25.92 23.35
N LEU A 373 1.32 24.86 23.22
CA LEU A 373 1.46 23.67 24.05
C LEU A 373 2.77 22.92 23.77
N LEU A 374 3.26 22.95 22.53
CA LEU A 374 4.47 22.24 22.12
C LEU A 374 5.76 22.90 22.58
N GLN A 375 5.79 24.24 22.68
CA GLN A 375 7.00 25.01 23.07
C GLN A 375 7.76 24.42 24.27
N PRO A 376 7.15 24.22 25.46
CA PRO A 376 7.88 23.69 26.63
C PRO A 376 8.40 22.27 26.40
N THR A 377 7.70 21.47 25.60
CA THR A 377 8.14 20.11 25.28
C THR A 377 9.33 20.12 24.33
N VAL A 378 9.34 21.01 23.33
CA VAL A 378 10.44 21.17 22.39
C VAL A 378 11.69 21.68 23.10
N GLU A 379 11.54 22.61 24.05
CA GLU A 379 12.64 23.05 24.91
C GLU A 379 13.21 21.89 25.74
N LYS A 380 12.35 21.08 26.37
CA LYS A 380 12.79 19.90 27.12
C LYS A 380 13.53 18.91 26.22
N LEU A 381 13.01 18.63 25.03
CA LEU A 381 13.67 17.72 24.09
C LEU A 381 15.03 18.26 23.63
N THR A 382 15.13 19.56 23.39
CA THR A 382 16.38 20.23 23.03
C THR A 382 17.43 20.16 24.14
N ARG A 383 17.00 20.26 25.41
CA ARG A 383 17.93 20.24 26.55
C ARG A 383 18.48 18.85 26.85
N PHE A 384 17.66 17.82 26.72
CA PHE A 384 18.01 16.48 27.22
C PHE A 384 18.28 15.44 26.13
N ASN A 385 17.61 15.53 24.97
CA ASN A 385 17.55 14.40 24.04
C ASN A 385 18.04 14.73 22.61
N LEU A 386 17.94 15.99 22.17
CA LEU A 386 18.22 16.39 20.78
C LEU A 386 19.07 17.65 20.76
N LYS A 387 20.16 17.65 19.97
CA LYS A 387 20.95 18.86 19.74
C LYS A 387 20.34 19.67 18.59
N LEU A 388 20.05 20.96 18.83
CA LEU A 388 19.62 21.86 17.74
C LEU A 388 20.75 22.04 16.73
N ILE A 389 20.44 21.82 15.45
CA ILE A 389 21.33 22.11 14.33
C ILE A 389 20.78 23.37 13.65
N GLY A 390 21.54 24.46 13.67
CA GLY A 390 21.14 25.74 13.07
C GLY A 390 20.98 25.64 11.55
N LYS A 391 20.06 26.42 10.97
CA LYS A 391 19.69 26.45 9.53
C LYS A 391 20.84 26.80 8.56
N LYS A 392 22.09 26.98 9.01
CA LYS A 392 23.20 27.59 8.24
C LYS A 392 24.59 26.96 8.37
N ASN A 393 24.74 25.71 8.85
CA ASN A 393 26.03 25.04 8.74
C ASN A 393 26.04 24.11 7.52
N ASN A 394 27.05 24.32 6.68
CA ASN A 394 27.36 23.56 5.48
C ASN A 394 27.16 22.06 5.71
N PHE A 395 26.16 21.53 5.04
CA PHE A 395 25.88 20.11 4.84
C PHE A 395 26.97 19.46 3.98
N THR A 396 28.24 19.51 4.40
CA THR A 396 29.34 18.82 3.70
C THR A 396 29.34 17.32 3.96
N ASN A 397 28.66 16.88 5.04
CA ASN A 397 28.39 15.49 5.35
C ASN A 397 26.89 15.31 5.67
N VAL A 398 26.03 15.41 4.65
CA VAL A 398 24.64 14.95 4.82
C VAL A 398 24.70 13.43 5.01
N PRO A 399 24.15 12.87 6.09
CA PRO A 399 23.90 11.43 6.12
C PRO A 399 23.11 11.05 4.86
N GLU A 400 23.41 9.90 4.27
CA GLU A 400 22.64 9.33 3.14
C GLU A 400 21.14 9.13 3.47
N VAL A 401 20.77 9.30 4.74
CA VAL A 401 19.45 9.07 5.33
C VAL A 401 18.64 10.37 5.38
N GLU A 402 17.46 10.35 4.75
CA GLU A 402 16.50 11.44 4.82
C GLU A 402 16.09 11.78 6.27
N PRO A 403 15.94 13.07 6.62
CA PRO A 403 15.53 13.46 7.97
C PRO A 403 14.15 12.90 8.30
N SER A 404 14.04 12.31 9.49
CA SER A 404 12.79 11.71 9.98
C SER A 404 11.85 12.75 10.59
N ASN A 405 10.55 12.57 10.50
CA ASN A 405 9.58 13.55 11.02
C ASN A 405 9.13 13.19 12.45
N ILE A 406 9.14 14.16 13.37
CA ILE A 406 8.51 13.97 14.70
C ILE A 406 7.01 14.21 14.62
N ARG A 407 6.26 13.27 15.20
CA ARG A 407 4.85 13.41 15.54
C ARG A 407 4.70 13.47 17.06
N PHE A 408 3.95 14.45 17.55
CA PHE A 408 3.64 14.57 18.98
C PHE A 408 2.23 14.02 19.27
N LEU A 409 2.12 13.12 20.26
CA LEU A 409 0.85 12.61 20.76
C LEU A 409 0.56 13.15 22.15
N PRO A 410 -0.60 13.75 22.41
CA PRO A 410 -0.97 14.21 23.74
C PRO A 410 -1.16 13.03 24.70
N LYS A 411 -0.57 13.17 25.90
CA LYS A 411 -0.88 12.36 27.07
C LYS A 411 -1.79 13.14 28.02
N GLU A 412 -2.15 12.56 29.16
CA GLU A 412 -2.80 13.29 30.24
C GLU A 412 -1.95 14.49 30.68
N LYS A 413 -0.63 14.29 30.83
CA LYS A 413 0.35 15.33 31.09
C LYS A 413 1.47 15.29 30.04
N GLY A 414 1.67 16.39 29.33
CA GLY A 414 2.71 16.53 28.29
C GLY A 414 2.45 15.72 27.02
N PHE A 415 3.50 15.56 26.20
CA PHE A 415 3.45 14.88 24.92
C PHE A 415 4.35 13.64 24.87
N ARG A 416 3.96 12.65 24.07
CA ARG A 416 4.83 11.57 23.60
C ARG A 416 5.34 11.93 22.19
N PRO A 417 6.64 12.24 22.01
CA PRO A 417 7.22 12.34 20.70
C PRO A 417 7.37 10.93 20.08
N ILE A 418 7.08 10.81 18.79
CA ILE A 418 7.27 9.60 17.98
C ILE A 418 7.97 10.02 16.69
N ILE A 419 9.07 9.36 16.36
CA ILE A 419 9.81 9.62 15.13
C ILE A 419 9.28 8.68 14.04
N ASN A 420 8.79 9.27 12.95
CA ASN A 420 8.33 8.53 11.78
C ASN A 420 9.51 8.29 10.83
N LEU A 421 10.01 7.06 10.79
CA LEU A 421 11.13 6.63 9.96
C LEU A 421 10.75 6.40 8.47
N GLY A 422 9.72 7.07 7.97
CA GLY A 422 9.31 7.09 6.56
C GLY A 422 8.71 5.80 5.98
N ARG A 423 9.16 4.62 6.40
CA ARG A 423 8.67 3.32 5.90
C ARG A 423 8.22 2.40 7.02
N LYS A 424 7.03 1.80 6.85
CA LYS A 424 6.53 0.73 7.70
C LYS A 424 7.32 -0.53 7.37
N VAL A 425 8.24 -0.92 8.26
CA VAL A 425 8.91 -2.22 8.17
C VAL A 425 7.84 -3.29 8.42
N VAL A 426 7.65 -4.20 7.46
CA VAL A 426 6.82 -5.39 7.68
C VAL A 426 7.58 -6.25 8.68
N ASP A 427 7.03 -6.35 9.88
CA ASP A 427 7.63 -7.02 11.02
C ASP A 427 7.61 -8.55 10.80
N ASN A 428 8.61 -9.05 10.07
CA ASN A 428 8.88 -10.48 9.99
C ASN A 428 9.64 -10.88 11.26
N ARG A 429 8.88 -11.08 12.36
CA ARG A 429 9.40 -11.54 13.65
C ARG A 429 9.88 -12.98 13.55
N ASN A 430 11.07 -13.19 13.02
CA ASN A 430 11.81 -14.41 13.25
C ASN A 430 12.52 -14.24 14.60
N ASN A 431 11.97 -14.91 15.61
CA ASN A 431 12.50 -14.85 16.97
C ASN A 431 13.84 -15.57 17.02
N ASN A 432 14.92 -14.85 17.28
CA ASN A 432 16.12 -15.46 17.84
C ASN A 432 15.83 -15.76 19.31
N GLU A 433 15.35 -16.97 19.62
CA GLU A 433 15.01 -17.40 20.98
C GLU A 433 16.17 -17.18 21.96
N PHE A 434 17.42 -17.34 21.49
CA PHE A 434 18.63 -17.12 22.28
C PHE A 434 18.82 -15.66 22.76
N LEU A 435 18.46 -14.67 21.94
CA LEU A 435 18.63 -13.25 22.29
C LEU A 435 17.42 -12.68 23.05
N MET A 436 16.23 -13.22 22.79
CA MET A 436 14.97 -12.69 23.34
C MET A 436 14.54 -13.40 24.63
N GLY A 437 15.10 -14.57 24.95
CA GLY A 437 14.91 -15.28 26.21
C GLY A 437 13.43 -15.45 26.61
N ALA A 438 13.07 -14.95 27.81
CA ALA A 438 11.72 -15.05 28.34
C ALA A 438 10.71 -14.08 27.69
N SER A 439 11.15 -13.19 26.80
CA SER A 439 10.26 -12.19 26.17
C SER A 439 9.14 -12.85 25.35
N CYS A 440 7.95 -12.24 25.38
CA CYS A 440 6.81 -12.62 24.55
C CYS A 440 6.39 -11.42 23.71
N LEU A 441 6.29 -11.59 22.38
CA LEU A 441 6.04 -10.49 21.46
C LEU A 441 4.55 -10.34 21.09
N GLY A 442 3.70 -11.27 21.54
CA GLY A 442 2.26 -11.23 21.32
C GLY A 442 1.48 -12.10 22.30
N LEU A 443 0.16 -11.95 22.27
CA LEU A 443 -0.77 -12.73 23.11
C LEU A 443 -0.68 -14.23 22.86
N THR A 444 -0.43 -14.65 21.62
CA THR A 444 -0.26 -16.06 21.26
C THR A 444 0.96 -16.68 21.95
N ASP A 445 2.08 -15.95 21.99
CA ASP A 445 3.31 -16.42 22.66
C ASP A 445 3.10 -16.52 24.17
N ILE A 446 2.42 -15.54 24.76
CA ILE A 446 2.06 -15.55 26.19
C ILE A 446 1.19 -16.77 26.47
N TYR A 447 0.17 -17.02 25.65
CA TYR A 447 -0.72 -18.17 25.80
C TYR A 447 0.05 -19.49 25.70
N LYS A 448 0.93 -19.64 24.71
CA LYS A 448 1.76 -20.84 24.54
C LYS A 448 2.64 -21.10 25.77
N LYS A 449 3.39 -20.11 26.25
CA LYS A 449 4.22 -20.25 27.46
C LYS A 449 3.37 -20.53 28.70
N PHE A 450 2.19 -19.92 28.80
CA PHE A 450 1.26 -20.18 29.89
C PHE A 450 0.70 -21.60 29.86
N GLN A 451 0.38 -22.14 28.68
CA GLN A 451 -0.02 -23.54 28.52
C GLN A 451 1.10 -24.50 28.94
N GLU A 452 2.33 -24.24 28.52
CA GLU A 452 3.51 -25.04 28.92
C GLU A 452 3.71 -25.02 30.44
N PHE A 453 3.58 -23.85 31.06
CA PHE A 453 3.64 -23.70 32.53
C PHE A 453 2.51 -24.48 33.22
N LYS A 454 1.27 -24.38 32.71
CA LYS A 454 0.12 -25.12 33.23
C LYS A 454 0.33 -26.64 33.12
N ALA A 455 0.84 -27.12 31.99
CA ALA A 455 1.13 -28.54 31.77
C ALA A 455 2.19 -29.06 32.75
N LYS A 456 3.31 -28.34 32.92
CA LYS A 456 4.36 -28.66 33.89
C LYS A 456 3.85 -28.69 35.32
N ARG A 457 2.93 -27.78 35.68
CA ARG A 457 2.31 -27.77 37.01
C ARG A 457 1.38 -28.97 37.22
N ASN A 458 0.54 -29.28 36.22
CA ASN A 458 -0.35 -30.43 36.29
C ASN A 458 0.41 -31.75 36.45
N SER A 459 1.58 -31.90 35.81
CA SER A 459 2.42 -33.08 36.00
C SER A 459 3.04 -33.19 37.40
N LEU A 460 3.17 -32.06 38.12
CA LEU A 460 3.72 -32.02 39.48
C LEU A 460 2.65 -32.20 40.56
N GLN A 461 1.37 -32.37 40.20
CA GLN A 461 0.22 -32.53 41.11
C GLN A 461 0.09 -31.45 42.21
N LYS A 462 0.72 -30.28 42.03
CA LYS A 462 0.68 -29.15 42.96
C LYS A 462 -0.54 -28.27 42.71
N PHE A 463 -1.73 -28.79 43.01
CA PHE A 463 -2.98 -28.08 42.74
C PHE A 463 -3.29 -26.98 43.76
N ASP A 464 -2.88 -27.14 45.03
CA ASP A 464 -3.26 -26.25 46.15
C ASP A 464 -2.28 -25.09 46.47
N GLU A 465 -1.21 -24.91 45.68
CA GLU A 465 -0.25 -23.82 45.93
C GLU A 465 -0.81 -22.45 45.47
N LYS A 466 -0.75 -21.44 46.36
CA LYS A 466 -1.12 -20.05 46.05
C LYS A 466 -0.24 -19.47 44.94
N PHE A 467 -0.85 -18.71 44.03
CA PHE A 467 -0.11 -17.94 43.02
C PHE A 467 0.25 -16.56 43.56
N TYR A 468 1.50 -16.15 43.33
CA TYR A 468 1.95 -14.79 43.56
C TYR A 468 2.28 -14.15 42.22
N PHE A 469 1.82 -12.92 42.02
CA PHE A 469 2.05 -12.15 40.81
C PHE A 469 2.76 -10.85 41.18
N VAL A 470 3.83 -10.54 40.46
CA VAL A 470 4.52 -9.25 40.56
C VAL A 470 4.38 -8.54 39.22
N LYS A 471 3.77 -7.36 39.23
CA LYS A 471 3.68 -6.49 38.04
C LYS A 471 4.74 -5.40 38.17
N ILE A 472 5.65 -5.36 37.20
CA ILE A 472 6.68 -4.33 37.10
C ILE A 472 6.40 -3.49 35.86
N ASP A 473 6.42 -2.17 36.00
CA ASP A 473 6.28 -1.23 34.89
C ASP A 473 7.55 -0.38 34.76
N VAL A 474 8.23 -0.50 33.61
CA VAL A 474 9.48 0.21 33.34
C VAL A 474 9.15 1.54 32.67
N LYS A 475 9.35 2.64 33.38
CA LYS A 475 9.13 4.00 32.84
C LYS A 475 10.21 4.34 31.81
N GLN A 476 9.79 4.97 30.71
CA GLN A 476 10.69 5.54 29.69
C GLN A 476 11.73 4.55 29.14
N ALA A 477 11.36 3.28 28.98
CA ALA A 477 12.28 2.21 28.54
C ALA A 477 13.04 2.53 27.23
N PHE A 478 12.44 3.29 26.31
CA PHE A 478 13.10 3.72 25.06
C PHE A 478 14.18 4.80 25.28
N ASP A 479 13.95 5.72 26.23
CA ASP A 479 14.87 6.82 26.51
C ASP A 479 16.10 6.34 27.30
N SER A 480 15.96 5.22 28.02
CA SER A 480 17.03 4.61 28.84
C SER A 480 17.90 3.60 28.08
N ILE A 481 17.72 3.44 26.77
CA ILE A 481 18.51 2.48 25.98
C ILE A 481 19.95 2.99 25.87
N ASN A 482 20.90 2.22 26.38
CA ASN A 482 22.32 2.48 26.19
C ASN A 482 22.70 2.15 24.72
N GLN A 483 22.92 3.20 23.93
CA GLN A 483 23.24 3.09 22.49
C GLN A 483 24.51 2.27 22.24
N ASN A 484 25.52 2.36 23.11
CA ASN A 484 26.77 1.59 22.98
C ASN A 484 26.53 0.09 23.17
N LEU A 485 25.71 -0.28 24.15
CA LEU A 485 25.34 -1.68 24.37
C LEU A 485 24.48 -2.20 23.21
N LEU A 486 23.54 -1.38 22.72
CA LEU A 486 22.70 -1.72 21.58
C LEU A 486 23.54 -1.98 20.32
N LEU A 487 24.49 -1.11 20.01
CA LEU A 487 25.38 -1.27 18.86
C LEU A 487 26.19 -2.57 18.94
N LYS A 488 26.71 -2.92 20.13
CA LYS A 488 27.39 -4.21 20.34
C LYS A 488 26.47 -5.39 20.02
N ILE A 489 25.26 -5.42 20.56
CA ILE A 489 24.29 -6.49 20.30
C ILE A 489 23.94 -6.58 18.80
N VAL A 490 23.77 -5.43 18.14
CA VAL A 490 23.46 -5.38 16.71
C VAL A 490 24.64 -5.88 15.87
N TYR A 491 25.87 -5.53 16.24
CA TYR A 491 27.07 -6.02 15.56
C TYR A 491 27.30 -7.52 15.77
N ASP A 492 26.94 -8.07 16.93
CA ASP A 492 27.00 -9.51 17.19
C ASP A 492 25.99 -10.33 16.36
N ILE A 493 24.91 -9.70 15.90
CA ILE A 493 23.92 -10.32 15.00
C ILE A 493 24.44 -10.37 13.55
N ILE A 494 25.21 -9.37 13.12
CA ILE A 494 25.75 -9.25 11.76
C ILE A 494 27.13 -9.92 11.73
N LYS A 495 27.14 -11.25 11.62
CA LYS A 495 28.35 -12.08 11.64
C LYS A 495 29.03 -12.20 10.29
N GLU A 496 28.25 -12.23 9.23
CA GLU A 496 28.74 -12.55 7.89
C GLU A 496 29.25 -11.29 7.17
N GLU A 497 30.19 -11.47 6.23
CA GLU A 497 30.80 -10.34 5.53
C GLU A 497 29.87 -9.67 4.51
N GLU A 498 28.98 -10.46 3.90
CA GLU A 498 28.08 -10.02 2.83
C GLU A 498 26.68 -10.61 2.98
N TYR A 499 25.68 -9.76 2.73
CA TYR A 499 24.27 -10.11 2.78
C TYR A 499 23.58 -9.81 1.45
N VAL A 500 22.70 -10.71 1.03
CA VAL A 500 21.82 -10.54 -0.13
C VAL A 500 20.40 -10.16 0.30
N ILE A 501 19.86 -9.10 -0.30
CA ILE A 501 18.47 -8.69 -0.13
C ILE A 501 17.66 -9.25 -1.29
N GLN A 502 16.91 -10.31 -1.01
CA GLN A 502 15.96 -10.91 -1.95
C GLN A 502 14.59 -10.25 -1.82
N ARG A 503 13.98 -9.89 -2.96
CA ARG A 503 12.66 -9.28 -3.01
C ARG A 503 11.68 -10.20 -3.72
N TYR A 504 10.49 -10.35 -3.15
CA TYR A 504 9.43 -11.15 -3.75
C TYR A 504 8.06 -10.54 -3.47
N ALA A 505 7.11 -10.80 -4.36
CA ALA A 505 5.72 -10.42 -4.18
C ALA A 505 4.88 -11.66 -3.83
N MET A 506 3.89 -11.45 -2.98
CA MET A 506 2.90 -12.45 -2.60
C MET A 506 1.51 -11.90 -2.87
N LEU A 507 0.73 -12.63 -3.68
CA LEU A 507 -0.68 -12.34 -3.90
C LEU A 507 -1.54 -13.40 -3.23
N TYR A 508 -2.56 -12.96 -2.51
CA TYR A 508 -3.57 -13.86 -1.96
C TYR A 508 -4.93 -13.19 -2.01
N LYS A 509 -5.98 -14.01 -2.06
CA LYS A 509 -7.36 -13.54 -2.11
C LYS A 509 -7.96 -13.58 -0.71
N ASN A 510 -8.57 -12.47 -0.27
CA ASN A 510 -9.37 -12.42 0.95
C ASN A 510 -10.75 -11.85 0.62
N GLY A 511 -11.78 -12.70 0.67
CA GLY A 511 -13.10 -12.37 0.13
C GLY A 511 -13.04 -12.11 -1.38
N GLU A 512 -13.57 -10.98 -1.84
CA GLU A 512 -13.53 -10.58 -3.26
C GLU A 512 -12.27 -9.79 -3.66
N ARG A 513 -11.47 -9.34 -2.68
CA ARG A 513 -10.30 -8.48 -2.93
C ARG A 513 -9.02 -9.29 -3.03
N VAL A 514 -8.17 -8.90 -3.96
CA VAL A 514 -6.82 -9.44 -4.13
C VAL A 514 -5.83 -8.56 -3.37
N HIS A 515 -5.14 -9.13 -2.41
CA HIS A 515 -4.09 -8.45 -1.65
C HIS A 515 -2.73 -8.70 -2.31
N ARG A 516 -1.93 -7.64 -2.43
CA ARG A 516 -0.56 -7.67 -2.97
C ARG A 516 0.41 -7.25 -1.88
N ASN A 517 1.25 -8.17 -1.42
CA ASN A 517 2.26 -7.90 -0.40
C ASN A 517 3.66 -8.00 -1.02
N PHE A 518 4.43 -6.92 -0.92
CA PHE A 518 5.83 -6.89 -1.36
C PHE A 518 6.74 -7.13 -0.16
N MET A 519 7.52 -8.20 -0.23
CA MET A 519 8.38 -8.67 0.86
C MET A 519 9.84 -8.48 0.48
N LYS A 520 10.66 -8.19 1.50
CA LYS A 520 12.12 -8.13 1.40
C LYS A 520 12.70 -9.04 2.47
N LYS A 521 13.60 -9.92 2.08
CA LYS A 521 14.29 -10.83 3.00
C LYS A 521 15.79 -10.67 2.82
N ALA A 522 16.49 -10.35 3.91
CA ALA A 522 17.93 -10.35 3.95
C ALA A 522 18.44 -11.72 4.41
N LEU A 523 19.45 -12.25 3.74
CA LEU A 523 20.10 -13.52 4.02
C LEU A 523 21.62 -13.35 3.83
N PRO A 524 22.47 -14.08 4.56
CA PRO A 524 23.87 -14.21 4.17
C PRO A 524 24.00 -14.70 2.73
N THR A 525 24.99 -14.19 1.99
CA THR A 525 25.24 -14.66 0.60
C THR A 525 25.46 -16.18 0.55
N ILE A 526 26.12 -16.74 1.56
CA ILE A 526 26.41 -18.19 1.67
C ILE A 526 25.13 -19.03 1.79
N GLU A 527 24.08 -18.49 2.43
CA GLU A 527 22.81 -19.17 2.63
C GLU A 527 21.81 -18.91 1.49
N GLN A 528 22.21 -18.19 0.44
CA GLN A 528 21.35 -17.87 -0.67
C GLN A 528 20.90 -19.15 -1.39
N LYS A 529 19.62 -19.47 -1.23
CA LYS A 529 18.96 -20.58 -1.93
C LYS A 529 18.18 -20.05 -3.14
N PRO A 530 18.03 -20.84 -4.21
CA PRO A 530 17.10 -20.52 -5.28
C PRO A 530 15.70 -20.21 -4.73
N PHE A 531 15.05 -19.20 -5.30
CA PHE A 531 13.72 -18.77 -4.84
C PHE A 531 12.69 -19.91 -4.84
N SER A 532 12.82 -20.90 -5.73
CA SER A 532 11.95 -22.09 -5.75
C SER A 532 11.97 -22.89 -4.44
N ILE A 533 13.12 -22.98 -3.77
CA ILE A 533 13.24 -23.64 -2.46
C ILE A 533 12.64 -22.77 -1.36
N MET A 534 12.90 -21.45 -1.42
CA MET A 534 12.28 -20.50 -0.49
C MET A 534 10.75 -20.51 -0.61
N ALA A 535 10.22 -20.57 -1.83
CA ALA A 535 8.79 -20.64 -2.11
C ALA A 535 8.14 -21.86 -1.46
N LYS A 536 8.82 -23.02 -1.47
CA LYS A 536 8.37 -24.23 -0.74
C LYS A 536 8.30 -24.00 0.77
N GLN A 537 9.35 -23.44 1.36
CA GLN A 537 9.37 -23.13 2.80
C GLN A 537 8.29 -22.11 3.19
N LEU A 538 8.02 -21.13 2.33
CA LEU A 538 6.94 -20.16 2.54
C LEU A 538 5.57 -20.82 2.41
N ALA A 539 5.39 -21.69 1.41
CA ALA A 539 4.14 -22.43 1.17
C ALA A 539 3.75 -23.33 2.35
N GLN A 540 4.70 -23.86 3.13
CA GLN A 540 4.37 -24.61 4.36
C GLN A 540 3.60 -23.77 5.39
N LYS A 541 3.82 -22.45 5.41
CA LYS A 541 3.16 -21.51 6.34
C LYS A 541 1.97 -20.78 5.72
N LEU A 542 1.84 -20.79 4.40
CA LEU A 542 0.85 -20.05 3.64
C LEU A 542 -0.19 -20.98 3.04
N LYS A 543 -1.35 -20.45 2.64
CA LYS A 543 -2.38 -21.18 1.91
C LYS A 543 -2.90 -20.31 0.77
N ASN A 544 -3.13 -20.91 -0.40
CA ASN A 544 -3.78 -20.26 -1.56
C ASN A 544 -3.14 -18.92 -1.98
N ALA A 545 -1.80 -18.88 -2.06
CA ALA A 545 -1.05 -17.67 -2.39
C ALA A 545 -0.18 -17.85 -3.65
N ILE A 546 -0.07 -16.81 -4.47
CA ILE A 546 0.81 -16.76 -5.64
C ILE A 546 2.09 -16.01 -5.25
N LEU A 547 3.23 -16.65 -5.44
CA LEU A 547 4.55 -16.14 -5.15
C LEU A 547 5.24 -15.74 -6.45
N ILE A 548 5.85 -14.55 -6.48
CA ILE A 548 6.52 -13.99 -7.66
C ILE A 548 7.89 -13.46 -7.24
N ASP A 549 8.94 -13.93 -7.89
CA ASP A 549 10.32 -13.44 -7.71
C ASP A 549 10.47 -12.09 -8.41
N GLN A 550 11.01 -11.06 -7.74
CA GLN A 550 11.31 -9.78 -8.38
C GLN A 550 12.68 -9.77 -9.08
N ILE A 551 13.48 -10.84 -8.92
CA ILE A 551 14.79 -11.05 -9.56
C ILE A 551 15.84 -9.97 -9.21
N PHE A 552 15.49 -9.04 -8.33
CA PHE A 552 16.39 -8.02 -7.82
C PHE A 552 17.11 -8.52 -6.56
N TYR A 553 18.37 -8.90 -6.73
CA TYR A 553 19.28 -9.29 -5.64
C TYR A 553 20.28 -8.16 -5.40
N LYS A 554 20.08 -7.40 -4.31
CA LYS A 554 21.06 -6.39 -3.88
C LYS A 554 22.02 -7.02 -2.89
N TYR A 555 23.31 -6.97 -3.19
CA TYR A 555 24.36 -7.40 -2.27
C TYR A 555 24.85 -6.19 -1.48
N GLU A 556 25.00 -6.36 -0.17
CA GLU A 556 25.43 -5.33 0.76
C GLU A 556 26.53 -5.91 1.66
N LYS A 557 27.63 -5.16 1.77
CA LYS A 557 28.73 -5.50 2.68
C LYS A 557 28.33 -5.17 4.11
N SER A 558 28.75 -6.01 5.06
CA SER A 558 28.51 -5.81 6.48
C SER A 558 29.08 -4.48 6.99
N GLY A 559 30.21 -4.02 6.46
CA GLY A 559 30.80 -2.70 6.78
C GLY A 559 29.81 -1.56 6.51
N ASN A 560 29.27 -1.49 5.30
CA ASN A 560 28.26 -0.48 4.93
C ASN A 560 27.00 -0.59 5.81
N ILE A 561 26.54 -1.81 6.10
CA ILE A 561 25.37 -2.02 6.97
C ILE A 561 25.65 -1.47 8.38
N LYS A 562 26.83 -1.75 8.94
CA LYS A 562 27.25 -1.29 10.27
C LYS A 562 27.39 0.24 10.32
N GLU A 563 27.92 0.86 9.26
CA GLU A 563 28.02 2.32 9.12
C GLU A 563 26.65 2.98 9.04
N ILE A 564 25.75 2.45 8.20
CA ILE A 564 24.36 2.95 8.08
C ILE A 564 23.64 2.84 9.42
N LEU A 565 23.80 1.72 10.14
CA LEU A 565 23.19 1.52 11.47
C LEU A 565 23.78 2.45 12.53
N SER A 566 25.10 2.64 12.56
CA SER A 566 25.76 3.59 13.48
C SER A 566 25.27 5.00 13.21
N SER A 567 25.26 5.40 11.93
CA SER A 567 24.75 6.70 11.49
C SER A 567 23.28 6.89 11.89
N HIS A 568 22.45 5.86 11.79
CA HIS A 568 21.05 5.95 12.18
C HIS A 568 20.82 6.07 13.69
N ILE A 569 21.62 5.37 14.50
CA ILE A 569 21.49 5.37 15.96
C ILE A 569 22.10 6.64 16.57
N GLU A 570 23.27 7.06 16.11
CA GLU A 570 24.04 8.16 16.69
C GLU A 570 23.74 9.52 16.04
N ARG A 571 23.43 9.55 14.74
CA ARG A 571 23.31 10.77 13.93
C ARG A 571 21.94 10.93 13.29
N ASN A 572 20.88 10.53 14.01
CA ASN A 572 19.52 10.67 13.50
C ASN A 572 19.12 12.15 13.38
N LEU A 573 18.88 12.60 12.14
CA LEU A 573 18.36 13.93 11.87
C LEU A 573 16.85 13.92 11.90
N VAL A 574 16.29 14.82 12.70
CA VAL A 574 14.86 14.82 12.96
C VAL A 574 14.26 16.19 12.72
N LYS A 575 13.22 16.24 11.88
CA LYS A 575 12.50 17.44 11.50
C LYS A 575 11.25 17.62 12.37
N VAL A 576 11.14 18.80 12.97
CA VAL A 576 9.95 19.24 13.70
C VAL A 576 9.15 20.16 12.77
N HIS A 577 8.03 19.66 12.26
CA HIS A 577 7.16 20.38 11.33
C HIS A 577 6.29 21.43 12.05
N HIS A 578 6.89 22.34 12.81
CA HIS A 578 6.19 23.50 13.40
C HIS A 578 7.10 24.71 13.69
N PHE A 579 8.38 24.72 13.26
CA PHE A 579 9.35 25.82 13.45
C PHE A 579 10.26 26.04 12.23
#